data_AF-T1G646-F1
#
_entry.id   AF-T1G646-F1
#
_cell.length_a   1.000
_cell.length_b   1.000
_cell.length_c   1.000
_cell.angle_alpha   90.00
_cell.angle_beta   90.00
_cell.angle_gamma   90.00
#
_symmetry.space_group_name_H-M   'P 1'
#
loop_
_entity.id
_entity.type
_entity.pdbx_description
1 polymer ?
#
loop_
_entity_poly.entity_id
_entity_poly.type
_entity_poly.pdbx_seq_one_letter_code
_entity_poly.pdbx_strand_id
1 'polypeptide(L)' 'MKYNSILIILGTTVWTDQWTAYNRITALTGLAHQTINHSITFRAVNGMHTNGVENLWQCAKQKFKKMNGTCDAHIQS' A
#
# COMPACT_ATOMS: atom_id res chain seq x y z
N MET A 1 11.24 9.99 -22.11
CA MET A 1 10.66 9.89 -20.77
C MET A 1 11.73 9.30 -19.86
N LYS A 2 12.30 10.09 -18.94
CA LYS A 2 13.33 9.59 -18.03
C LYS A 2 12.61 8.86 -16.90
N TYR A 3 12.79 7.55 -16.79
CA TYR A 3 12.43 6.82 -15.58
C TYR A 3 13.25 7.46 -14.46
N ASN A 4 12.59 8.17 -13.56
CA ASN A 4 13.18 8.46 -12.26
C ASN A 4 13.29 7.10 -11.57
N SER A 5 14.43 6.45 -11.78
CA SER A 5 14.85 5.30 -11.00
C SER A 5 14.89 5.78 -9.55
N ILE A 6 13.82 5.50 -8.81
CA ILE A 6 13.86 5.57 -7.34
C ILE A 6 15.02 4.64 -6.97
N LEU A 7 16.13 5.23 -6.52
CA LEU A 7 17.27 4.51 -5.98
C LEU A 7 16.79 3.83 -4.70
N ILE A 8 16.32 2.59 -4.82
CA ILE A 8 16.03 1.75 -3.66
C ILE A 8 17.37 1.26 -3.14
N ILE A 9 17.67 1.59 -1.88
CA ILE A 9 18.92 1.20 -1.23
C ILE A 9 18.95 -0.34 -1.15
N LEU A 10 20.07 -0.95 -1.54
CA LEU A 10 20.28 -2.38 -1.41
C LEU A 10 20.10 -2.80 0.07
N GLY A 11 19.35 -3.87 0.31
CA GLY A 11 18.96 -4.31 1.66
C GLY A 11 17.64 -3.72 2.17
N THR A 12 16.96 -2.88 1.40
CA THR A 12 15.60 -2.42 1.74
C THR A 12 14.63 -3.61 1.74
N THR A 13 13.83 -3.72 2.81
CA THR A 13 12.76 -4.72 2.94
C THR A 13 11.41 -4.05 2.74
N VAL A 14 10.61 -4.59 1.82
CA VAL A 14 9.22 -4.18 1.60
C VAL A 14 8.33 -4.87 2.63
N TRP A 15 7.48 -4.11 3.31
CA TRP A 15 6.47 -4.62 4.24
C TRP A 15 5.07 -4.36 3.70
N THR A 16 4.25 -5.40 3.56
CA THR A 16 2.84 -5.29 3.14
C THR A 16 1.91 -6.04 4.08
N ASP A 17 0.61 -5.93 3.87
CA ASP A 17 -0.34 -6.92 4.37
C ASP A 17 -0.17 -8.26 3.63
N GLN A 18 -1.00 -9.25 3.98
CA GLN A 18 -0.96 -10.61 3.42
C GLN A 18 -1.86 -10.80 2.17
N TRP A 19 -2.18 -9.75 1.43
CA TRP A 19 -2.96 -9.91 0.19
C TRP A 19 -2.16 -10.67 -0.87
N THR A 20 -2.79 -11.70 -1.47
CA THR A 20 -2.14 -12.66 -2.37
C THR A 20 -1.45 -12.02 -3.58
N ALA A 21 -1.93 -10.86 -4.04
CA ALA A 21 -1.32 -10.12 -5.14
C ALA A 21 0.14 -9.72 -4.85
N TYR A 22 0.50 -9.55 -3.59
CA TYR A 22 1.85 -9.15 -3.16
C TYR A 22 2.87 -10.30 -3.14
N ASN A 23 2.45 -11.56 -3.30
CA ASN A 23 3.36 -12.71 -3.27
C ASN A 23 4.44 -12.68 -4.37
N ARG A 24 4.24 -11.86 -5.41
CA ARG A 24 5.17 -11.74 -6.54
C ARG A 24 6.21 -10.63 -6.36
N ILE A 25 6.17 -9.84 -5.29
CA ILE A 25 7.05 -8.67 -5.10
C ILE A 25 8.52 -9.05 -5.19
N THR A 26 8.96 -10.09 -4.46
CA THR A 26 10.36 -10.55 -4.49
C THR A 26 10.79 -10.93 -5.90
N ALA A 27 9.96 -11.69 -6.63
CA ALA A 27 10.27 -12.15 -7.97
C ALA A 27 10.30 -11.00 -9.01
N LEU A 28 9.49 -9.95 -8.83
CA LEU A 28 9.40 -8.83 -9.76
C LEU A 28 10.44 -7.74 -9.49
N THR A 29 10.87 -7.58 -8.23
CA THR A 29 11.69 -6.44 -7.81
C THR A 29 13.09 -6.82 -7.31
N GLY A 30 13.31 -8.09 -6.95
CA GLY A 30 14.53 -8.54 -6.27
C GLY A 30 14.66 -8.05 -4.82
N LEU A 31 13.67 -7.33 -4.28
CA LEU A 31 13.68 -6.83 -2.90
C LEU A 31 13.20 -7.90 -1.93
N ALA A 32 13.74 -7.86 -0.71
CA ALA A 32 13.21 -8.66 0.38
C ALA A 32 11.77 -8.20 0.67
N HIS A 33 10.85 -9.15 0.82
CA HIS A 33 9.45 -8.90 1.10
C HIS A 33 9.04 -9.62 2.37
N GLN A 34 8.35 -8.90 3.25
CA GLN A 34 7.78 -9.39 4.49
C GLN A 34 6.32 -8.94 4.59
N THR A 35 5.51 -9.72 5.29
CA THR A 35 4.06 -9.48 5.41
C THR A 35 3.62 -9.40 6.85
N ILE A 36 2.60 -8.60 7.13
CA ILE A 36 1.93 -8.54 8.42
C ILE A 36 0.53 -9.14 8.26
N ASN A 37 0.23 -10.18 9.03
CA ASN A 37 -1.11 -10.78 9.06
C ASN A 37 -1.99 -10.00 10.04
N HIS A 38 -2.84 -9.13 9.48
CA HIS A 38 -3.77 -8.28 10.25
C HIS A 38 -4.89 -9.05 10.97
N SER A 39 -5.11 -10.34 10.67
CA SER A 39 -6.00 -11.20 11.46
C SER A 39 -5.37 -11.65 12.78
N ILE A 40 -4.05 -11.55 12.91
CA ILE A 40 -3.30 -11.96 14.11
C ILE A 40 -2.77 -10.72 14.84
N THR A 41 -2.10 -9.81 14.13
CA THR A 41 -1.47 -8.61 14.71
C THR A 41 -1.43 -7.46 13.71
N PHE A 42 -1.53 -6.24 14.20
CA PHE A 42 -1.36 -5.01 13.41
C PHE A 42 0.09 -4.52 13.36
N ARG A 43 1.02 -5.24 14.00
CA ARG A 43 2.44 -4.87 14.08
C ARG A 43 3.31 -6.12 14.10
N ALA A 44 4.41 -6.08 13.37
CA ALA A 44 5.44 -7.11 13.40
C ALA A 44 6.22 -7.08 14.73
N VAL A 45 6.89 -8.19 15.05
CA VAL A 45 7.67 -8.34 16.30
C VAL A 45 8.75 -7.27 16.45
N ASN A 46 9.35 -6.83 15.34
CA ASN A 46 10.37 -5.77 15.30
C ASN A 46 9.77 -4.34 15.32
N GLY A 47 8.46 -4.20 15.51
CA GLY A 47 7.77 -2.93 15.58
C GLY A 47 7.28 -2.37 14.24
N MET A 48 7.59 -3.01 13.10
CA MET A 48 7.13 -2.57 11.77
C MET A 48 5.61 -2.70 11.63
N HIS A 49 4.98 -1.76 10.92
CA HIS A 49 3.54 -1.74 10.68
C HIS A 49 3.20 -1.00 9.38
N THR A 50 2.02 -1.26 8.83
CA THR A 50 1.50 -0.66 7.59
C THR A 50 0.56 0.52 7.84
N ASN A 51 0.25 0.84 9.11
CA ASN A 51 -0.74 1.88 9.49
C ASN A 51 -0.46 3.27 8.89
N GLY A 52 0.81 3.61 8.61
CA GLY A 52 1.13 4.88 7.95
C GLY A 52 0.52 4.99 6.56
N VAL A 53 0.59 3.90 5.79
CA VAL A 53 -0.03 3.79 4.45
C VAL A 53 -1.55 3.79 4.57
N GLU A 54 -2.10 3.09 5.55
CA GLU A 54 -3.55 3.05 5.79
C GLU A 54 -4.11 4.44 6.14
N ASN A 55 -3.41 5.19 7.00
CA ASN A 55 -3.81 6.54 7.37
C ASN A 55 -3.68 7.51 6.18
N LEU A 56 -2.65 7.36 5.35
CA LEU A 56 -2.51 8.13 4.10
C LEU A 56 -3.73 7.90 3.18
N TRP A 57 -4.15 6.65 2.99
CA TRP A 57 -5.35 6.32 2.23
C TRP A 57 -6.62 6.89 2.86
N GLN A 58 -6.72 6.90 4.19
CA GLN A 58 -7.83 7.53 4.89
C GLN A 58 -7.89 9.03 4.59
N CYS A 59 -6.78 9.75 4.70
CA CYS A 59 -6.68 11.17 4.36
C CYS A 59 -7.06 11.44 2.90
N ALA A 60 -6.55 10.63 1.96
CA ALA A 60 -6.88 10.75 0.54
C ALA A 60 -8.39 10.55 0.30
N LYS A 61 -8.98 9.48 0.85
CA LYS A 61 -10.43 9.22 0.76
C LYS A 61 -11.27 10.35 1.35
N GLN A 62 -10.86 10.90 2.49
CA GLN A 62 -11.58 12.04 3.09
C GLN A 62 -11.57 13.27 2.18
N LYS A 63 -10.44 13.57 1.53
CA LYS A 63 -10.37 14.66 0.56
C LYS A 63 -11.33 14.42 -0.61
N PHE A 64 -11.36 13.22 -1.18
CA PHE A 64 -12.28 12.88 -2.27
C PHE A 64 -13.75 12.96 -1.87
N LYS A 65 -14.11 12.48 -0.67
CA LYS A 65 -15.50 12.56 -0.16
C LYS A 65 -16.00 14.00 -0.04
N LYS A 66 -15.16 14.93 0.43
CA LYS A 66 -15.52 16.35 0.55
C LYS A 66 -15.75 17.04 -0.79
N MET A 67 -15.28 16.46 -1.89
CA MET A 67 -15.44 17.03 -3.22
C MET A 67 -16.77 16.64 -3.89
N ASN A 68 -17.72 16.04 -3.14
CA ASN A 68 -19.06 15.67 -3.61
C ASN A 68 -19.04 15.04 -5.01
N GLY A 69 -18.50 13.81 -5.11
CA GLY A 69 -18.37 13.07 -6.37
C GLY A 69 -19.67 12.98 -7.17
N THR A 70 -19.59 12.42 -8.38
CA THR A 70 -20.73 12.30 -9.28
C THR A 70 -21.87 11.53 -8.61
N CYS A 71 -23.09 12.08 -8.63
CA CYS A 71 -24.26 11.38 -8.10
C CYS A 71 -24.52 10.10 -8.90
N ASP A 72 -25.09 9.07 -8.24
CA ASP A 72 -25.37 7.76 -8.86
C ASP A 72 -26.17 7.86 -10.17
N ALA A 73 -26.95 8.93 -10.33
CA ALA A 73 -27.69 9.24 -11.55
C ALA A 73 -26.80 9.42 -12.80
N HIS A 74 -25.49 9.62 -12.65
CA HIS A 74 -24.55 9.82 -13.76
C HIS A 74 -23.65 8.61 -14.04
N ILE A 75 -23.76 7.53 -13.25
CA ILE A 75 -22.96 6.31 -13.41
C ILE A 75 -23.65 5.31 -14.37
N GLN A 76 -24.95 5.50 -14.64
CA GLN A 76 -25.77 4.60 -15.46
C GLN A 76 -25.99 5.04 -16.93
N SER A 77 -25.32 6.08 -17.42
CA SER A 77 -25.44 6.52 -18.83
C SER A 77 -24.51 5.77 -19.77
#